data_AF-A0A926SYV1-F1
#
_entry.id   AF-A0A926SYV1-F1
#
_cell.length_a   1.000
_cell.length_b   1.000
_cell.length_c   1.000
_cell.angle_alpha   90.00
_cell.angle_beta   90.00
_cell.angle_gamma   90.00
#
_symmetry.space_group_name_H-M   'P 1'
#
loop_
_entity.id
_entity.type
_entity.pdbx_description
1 polymer ?
#
loop_
_entity_poly.entity_id
_entity_poly.type
_entity_poly.pdbx_seq_one_letter_code
_entity_poly.pdbx_strand_id
1 'polypeptide(L)' 'MRDSHLTDVLEWTPAAKTKLKNIPFFVRAQARQRIEQFVRAAGEEVVTAELVEQARLEIGQ' A
#
# COMPACT_ATOMS: atom_id res chain seq x y z
N MET A 1 21.12 -17.92 -4.15
CA MET A 1 19.70 -17.98 -3.74
C MET A 1 19.16 -16.57 -3.73
N ARG A 2 18.40 -16.22 -4.75
CA ARG A 2 17.52 -15.05 -4.79
C ARG A 2 16.36 -15.49 -5.67
N ASP A 3 15.43 -16.17 -5.04
CA ASP A 3 14.15 -16.56 -5.63
C ASP A 3 13.35 -15.27 -5.87
N SER A 4 13.70 -14.56 -6.94
CA SER A 4 13.00 -13.37 -7.39
C SER A 4 11.82 -13.79 -8.28
N HIS A 5 10.64 -13.24 -7.95
CA HIS A 5 9.40 -13.21 -8.75
C HIS A 5 8.52 -14.46 -8.79
N LEU A 6 7.83 -14.77 -7.68
CA LEU A 6 6.54 -15.50 -7.78
C LEU A 6 5.31 -14.70 -7.35
N THR A 7 5.48 -13.47 -6.87
CA THR A 7 4.34 -12.60 -6.64
C THR A 7 4.76 -11.16 -6.88
N ASP A 8 4.10 -10.48 -7.79
CA ASP A 8 4.18 -9.04 -7.98
C ASP A 8 3.53 -8.31 -6.78
N VAL A 9 3.90 -8.70 -5.56
CA VAL A 9 3.25 -8.31 -4.32
C VAL A 9 4.23 -7.47 -3.55
N LEU A 10 3.89 -6.19 -3.39
CA LEU A 10 4.64 -5.26 -2.58
C LEU A 10 4.69 -5.73 -1.12
N GLU A 11 5.81 -5.50 -0.45
CA GLU A 11 5.96 -5.80 0.97
C GLU A 11 5.24 -4.73 1.79
N TRP A 12 4.30 -5.12 2.64
CA TRP A 12 3.62 -4.17 3.54
C TRP A 12 4.20 -4.25 4.93
N THR A 13 4.70 -3.11 5.43
CA THR A 13 5.12 -3.00 6.83
C THR A 13 3.94 -3.28 7.78
N PRO A 14 4.20 -3.78 9.01
CA PRO A 14 3.14 -3.99 10.00
C PRO A 14 2.32 -2.72 10.27
N ALA A 15 2.98 -1.56 10.30
CA ALA A 15 2.33 -0.28 10.49
C ALA A 15 1.40 0.08 9.31
N ALA A 16 1.86 -0.10 8.06
CA ALA A 16 1.02 0.10 6.87
C ALA A 16 -0.22 -0.81 6.86
N LYS A 17 -0.06 -2.09 7.23
CA LYS A 17 -1.20 -3.03 7.33
C LYS A 17 -2.23 -2.55 8.35
N THR A 18 -1.79 -2.03 9.49
CA THR A 18 -2.69 -1.46 10.51
C THR A 18 -3.43 -0.23 10.00
N LYS A 19 -2.72 0.70 9.33
CA LYS A 19 -3.36 1.88 8.72
C LYS A 19 -4.38 1.51 7.65
N LEU A 20 -4.06 0.54 6.79
CA LEU A 20 -4.96 0.05 5.75
C LEU A 20 -6.24 -0.57 6.34
N LYS A 21 -6.16 -1.24 7.51
CA LYS A 21 -7.33 -1.79 8.20
C LYS A 21 -8.26 -0.69 8.73
N ASN A 22 -7.73 0.46 9.13
CA ASN A 22 -8.51 1.60 9.60
C ASN A 22 -9.31 2.29 8.48
N ILE A 23 -8.93 2.06 7.22
CA ILE A 23 -9.71 2.53 6.07
C ILE A 23 -11.03 1.73 6.00
N PRO A 24 -12.19 2.41 5.85
CA PRO A 24 -13.48 1.74 5.73
C PRO A 24 -13.50 0.71 4.60
N PHE A 25 -14.14 -0.43 4.85
CA PHE A 25 -14.00 -1.61 3.98
C PHE A 25 -14.40 -1.37 2.52
N PHE A 26 -15.39 -0.51 2.27
CA PHE A 26 -15.92 -0.21 0.94
C PHE A 26 -14.96 0.60 0.07
N VAL A 27 -14.03 1.37 0.67
CA VAL A 27 -12.96 2.09 -0.06
C VAL A 27 -11.58 1.45 0.10
N ARG A 28 -11.41 0.48 1.00
CA ARG A 28 -10.11 -0.14 1.30
C ARG A 28 -9.42 -0.75 0.07
N ALA A 29 -10.18 -1.40 -0.81
CA ALA A 29 -9.63 -1.97 -2.04
C ALA A 29 -9.07 -0.89 -2.98
N GLN A 30 -9.81 0.20 -3.15
CA GLN A 30 -9.37 1.34 -3.96
C GLN A 30 -8.14 2.03 -3.34
N ALA A 31 -8.14 2.23 -2.02
CA ALA A 31 -7.00 2.77 -1.30
C ALA A 31 -5.76 1.91 -1.49
N ARG A 32 -5.88 0.60 -1.33
CA ARG A 32 -4.80 -0.36 -1.56
C ARG A 32 -4.23 -0.22 -2.98
N GLN A 33 -5.07 -0.24 -4.00
CA GLN A 33 -4.61 -0.14 -5.40
C GLN A 33 -3.85 1.17 -5.67
N ARG A 34 -4.34 2.30 -5.15
CA ARG A 34 -3.66 3.60 -5.28
C ARG A 34 -2.27 3.58 -4.65
N ILE A 35 -2.16 3.04 -3.44
CA ILE A 35 -0.88 2.92 -2.72
C ILE A 35 0.09 2.03 -3.50
N GLU A 36 -0.38 0.87 -3.99
CA GLU A 36 0.46 -0.03 -4.76
C GLU A 36 0.94 0.59 -6.07
N GLN A 37 0.10 1.38 -6.75
CA GLN A 37 0.50 2.14 -7.94
C GLN A 37 1.55 3.20 -7.63
N PHE A 38 1.39 3.93 -6.53
CA PHE A 38 2.34 4.97 -6.11
C PHE A 38 3.72 4.37 -5.82
N VAL A 39 3.76 3.29 -5.05
CA VAL A 39 5.00 2.58 -4.67
C VAL A 39 5.74 2.08 -5.91
N ARG A 40 5.00 1.46 -6.85
CA ARG A 40 5.56 1.01 -8.13
C ARG A 40 6.07 2.16 -8.99
N ALA A 41 5.35 3.27 -9.05
CA ALA A 41 5.75 4.44 -9.80
C ALA A 41 7.03 5.08 -9.23
N ALA A 42 7.24 4.96 -7.91
CA ALA A 42 8.47 5.37 -7.25
C ALA A 42 9.64 4.38 -7.42
N GLY A 43 9.40 3.19 -8.02
CA GLY A 43 10.41 2.13 -8.10
C GLY A 43 10.69 1.45 -6.76
N GLU A 44 9.81 1.63 -5.78
CA GLU A 44 9.90 1.04 -4.45
C GLU A 44 9.18 -0.30 -4.41
N GLU A 45 9.56 -1.15 -3.47
CA GLU A 45 8.92 -2.46 -3.26
C GLU A 45 8.21 -2.57 -1.91
N VAL A 46 8.36 -1.56 -1.04
CA VAL A 46 7.88 -1.56 0.35
C VAL A 46 6.84 -0.49 0.57
N VAL A 47 5.69 -0.89 1.12
CA VAL A 47 4.61 -0.02 1.55
C VAL A 47 4.77 0.35 3.03
N THR A 48 5.06 1.62 3.28
CA THR A 48 5.19 2.19 4.63
C THR A 48 3.89 2.81 5.13
N ALA A 49 3.80 3.13 6.41
CA ALA A 49 2.60 3.72 7.00
C ALA A 49 2.31 5.12 6.43
N GLU A 50 3.35 5.87 6.11
CA GLU A 50 3.29 7.22 5.54
C GLU A 50 2.58 7.20 4.18
N LEU A 51 2.88 6.20 3.34
CA LEU A 51 2.24 6.04 2.03
C LEU A 51 0.74 5.73 2.15
N VAL A 52 0.36 4.95 3.16
CA VAL A 52 -1.06 4.66 3.43
C VAL A 52 -1.81 5.91 3.88
N GLU A 53 -1.18 6.75 4.72
CA GLU A 53 -1.77 8.02 5.16
C GLU A 53 -1.90 9.03 4.01
N GLN A 54 -0.89 9.13 3.15
CA GLN A 54 -0.96 9.98 1.96
C GLN A 54 -2.13 9.57 1.05
N ALA A 55 -2.29 8.28 0.77
CA ALA A 55 -3.42 7.79 -0.01
C ALA A 55 -4.78 8.05 0.67
N ARG A 56 -4.85 7.97 2.00
CA ARG A 56 -6.06 8.30 2.76
C ARG A 56 -6.48 9.76 2.57
N LEU A 57 -5.52 10.69 2.61
CA LEU A 57 -5.76 12.12 2.38
C LEU A 57 -6.27 12.40 0.96
N GLU A 58 -5.70 11.75 -0.05
CA GLU A 58 -6.12 11.92 -1.45
C GLU A 58 -7.54 11.38 -1.72
N ILE A 59 -7.97 10.37 -0.96
CA ILE A 59 -9.30 9.75 -1.10
C ILE A 59 -10.38 10.57 -0.34
N GLY A 60 -9.98 11.60 0.43
CA GLY A 60 -10.91 12.53 1.09
C GLY A 60 -11.61 11.96 2.32
N GLN A 61 -10.96 11.02 3.03
CA GLN A 61 -11.50 10.35 4.23
C GLN A 61 -10.72 10.70 5.50
#